data_AF-A0A358XPN7-F1
#
_entry.id   AF-A0A358XPN7-F1
#
_cell.length_a   1.000
_cell.length_b   1.000
_cell.length_c   1.000
_cell.angle_alpha   90.00
_cell.angle_beta   90.00
_cell.angle_gamma   90.00
#
_symmetry.space_group_name_H-M   'P 1'
#
loop_
_entity.id
_entity.type
_entity.pdbx_description
1 polymer ?
#
loop_
_entity_poly.entity_id
_entity_poly.type
_entity_poly.pdbx_seq_one_letter_code
_entity_poly.pdbx_strand_id
1 'polypeptide(L)'
;RVYDLKQISGPGGTNANIKQTGVNFWYDRVVAKSNFYNKGVKHKWAEYKISVHHILWPVPANAINTNIKGVINQNIGYPGAEKNKTPLLVEDK
;
A
#
# COMPACT_ATOMS: atom_id res chain seq x y z
N ARG A 1 16.72 -11.07 -6.30
CA ARG A 1 16.49 -10.07 -5.23
C ARG A 1 15.80 -10.79 -4.08
N VAL A 2 16.09 -10.42 -2.84
CA VAL A 2 15.35 -10.87 -1.64
C VAL A 2 14.45 -9.71 -1.22
N TYR A 3 13.19 -9.99 -0.91
CA TYR A 3 12.20 -8.98 -0.53
C TYR A 3 11.76 -9.22 0.92
N ASP A 4 11.45 -8.14 1.66
CA ASP A 4 11.01 -8.20 3.05
C ASP A 4 9.51 -7.87 3.17
N LEU A 5 8.78 -8.65 3.98
CA LEU A 5 7.38 -8.42 4.30
C LEU A 5 7.19 -7.17 5.17
N LYS A 6 8.16 -6.83 6.03
CA LYS A 6 8.06 -5.66 6.93
C LYS A 6 7.95 -4.34 6.19
N GLN A 7 8.45 -4.28 4.96
CA GLN A 7 8.46 -3.07 4.11
C GLN A 7 7.77 -3.35 2.76
N ILE A 8 6.83 -4.29 2.72
CA ILE A 8 6.20 -4.73 1.47
C ILE A 8 5.46 -3.59 0.75
N SER A 9 4.91 -2.62 1.49
CA SER A 9 4.26 -1.42 0.93
C SER A 9 5.21 -0.24 0.70
N GLY A 10 6.53 -0.45 0.86
CA GLY A 10 7.56 0.56 0.68
C GLY A 10 7.80 1.46 1.89
N PRO A 11 8.93 2.20 1.88
CA PRO A 11 9.25 3.17 2.91
C PRO A 11 8.37 4.40 2.72
N GLY A 12 7.49 4.65 3.68
CA GLY A 12 6.60 5.81 3.66
C GLY A 12 5.40 5.57 4.56
N GLY A 13 4.77 6.64 5.04
CA GLY A 13 3.56 6.57 5.85
C GLY A 13 2.30 6.67 4.99
N THR A 14 1.35 7.47 5.45
CA THR A 14 0.13 7.81 4.72
C THR A 14 0.42 8.48 3.38
N ASN A 15 -0.37 8.14 2.35
CA ASN A 15 -0.28 8.71 1.00
C ASN A 15 1.08 8.53 0.30
N ALA A 16 1.89 7.57 0.76
CA ALA A 16 3.20 7.28 0.19
C ALA A 16 3.07 6.73 -1.25
N ASN A 17 3.40 7.54 -2.25
CA ASN A 17 3.33 7.18 -3.66
C ASN A 17 4.69 6.78 -4.25
N ILE A 18 5.36 5.82 -3.60
CA ILE A 18 6.69 5.37 -3.99
C ILE A 18 6.63 4.54 -5.29
N LYS A 19 7.54 4.84 -6.21
CA LYS A 19 7.67 4.20 -7.53
C LYS A 19 9.07 3.65 -7.73
N GLN A 20 9.48 2.73 -6.87
CA GLN A 20 10.83 2.22 -6.81
C GLN A 20 10.85 0.71 -6.97
N THR A 21 11.60 0.22 -7.95
CA THR A 21 11.85 -1.21 -8.09
C THR A 21 12.75 -1.72 -6.98
N GLY A 22 12.58 -2.97 -6.56
CA GLY A 22 13.33 -3.61 -5.49
C GLY A 22 12.62 -3.58 -4.13
N VAL A 23 11.50 -2.86 -4.01
CA VAL A 23 10.69 -2.82 -2.78
C VAL A 23 9.93 -4.12 -2.55
N ASN A 24 9.18 -4.58 -3.56
CA ASN A 24 8.49 -5.86 -3.53
C ASN A 24 8.46 -6.48 -4.94
N PHE A 25 8.31 -7.81 -4.99
CA PHE A 25 8.28 -8.55 -6.25
C PHE A 25 7.11 -8.16 -7.16
N TRP A 26 5.94 -7.87 -6.56
CA TRP A 26 4.73 -7.55 -7.32
C TRP A 26 4.92 -6.28 -8.17
N TYR A 27 5.43 -5.21 -7.56
CA TYR A 27 5.69 -3.95 -8.24
C TYR A 27 6.73 -4.13 -9.34
N ASP A 28 7.85 -4.81 -9.04
CA ASP A 28 8.90 -5.13 -10.00
C ASP A 28 8.32 -5.84 -11.23
N ARG A 29 7.49 -6.86 -11.02
CA ARG A 29 6.86 -7.60 -12.11
C ARG A 29 5.86 -6.76 -12.89
N VAL A 30 5.01 -5.98 -12.21
CA VAL A 30 4.01 -5.12 -12.84
C VAL A 30 4.67 -4.09 -13.74
N VAL A 31 5.68 -3.36 -13.26
CA VAL A 31 6.36 -2.34 -14.08
C VAL A 31 7.25 -2.97 -15.16
N ALA A 32 7.82 -4.15 -14.94
CA ALA A 32 8.61 -4.82 -15.96
C ALA A 32 7.78 -5.44 -17.10
N LYS A 33 6.54 -5.88 -16.82
CA LYS A 33 5.76 -6.71 -17.76
C LYS A 33 4.43 -6.11 -18.21
N SER A 34 3.87 -5.14 -17.50
CA SER A 34 2.64 -4.47 -17.92
C SER A 34 2.85 -3.74 -19.27
N ASN A 35 1.78 -3.50 -20.00
CA ASN A 35 1.78 -2.58 -21.16
C ASN A 35 1.18 -1.21 -20.83
N PHE A 36 0.64 -1.04 -19.61
CA PHE A 36 -0.04 0.19 -19.19
C PHE A 36 0.86 1.04 -18.29
N TYR A 37 1.46 0.43 -17.26
CA TYR A 37 2.12 1.15 -16.16
C TYR A 37 3.58 1.52 -16.42
N ASN A 38 4.17 1.09 -17.54
CA ASN A 38 5.59 1.28 -17.86
C ASN A 38 5.83 2.06 -19.16
N LYS A 39 4.77 2.30 -19.94
CA LYS A 39 4.85 2.95 -21.26
C LYS A 39 4.24 4.35 -21.26
N GLY A 40 3.87 4.88 -20.08
CA GLY A 40 3.22 6.19 -19.96
C GLY A 40 1.89 6.23 -20.72
N VAL A 41 1.16 5.12 -20.75
CA VAL A 41 -0.13 5.05 -21.46
C VAL A 41 -1.11 6.00 -20.80
N LYS A 42 -1.80 6.79 -21.63
CA LYS A 42 -2.79 7.79 -21.20
C LYS A 42 -4.12 7.48 -21.83
N HIS A 43 -5.19 7.69 -21.07
CA HIS A 43 -6.54 7.84 -21.60
C HIS A 43 -6.97 9.31 -21.45
N LYS A 44 -8.19 9.64 -21.87
CA LYS A 44 -8.72 11.01 -21.91
C LYS A 44 -8.54 11.83 -20.61
N TRP A 45 -8.51 11.18 -19.44
CA TRP A 45 -8.55 11.87 -18.14
C TRP A 45 -7.33 11.61 -17.25
N ALA A 46 -6.54 10.57 -17.52
CA ALA A 46 -5.39 10.24 -16.68
C ALA A 46 -4.37 9.35 -17.40
N GLU A 47 -3.20 9.27 -16.77
CA GLU A 47 -2.14 8.32 -17.11
C GLU A 47 -2.22 7.10 -16.19
N TYR A 48 -2.02 5.91 -16.73
CA TYR A 48 -1.92 4.69 -15.93
C TYR A 48 -0.65 4.73 -15.07
N LYS A 49 -0.84 4.97 -13.77
CA LYS A 49 0.23 5.01 -12.76
C LYS A 49 0.02 3.93 -11.72
N ILE A 50 1.12 3.41 -11.19
CA ILE A 50 1.11 2.43 -10.10
C ILE A 50 2.24 2.78 -9.11
N SER A 51 1.97 2.54 -7.84
CA SER A 51 2.92 2.74 -6.72
C SER A 51 3.08 1.44 -5.94
N VAL A 52 4.19 1.26 -5.23
CA VAL A 52 4.56 0.01 -4.55
C VAL A 52 3.49 -0.49 -3.55
N HIS A 53 2.76 0.41 -2.87
CA HIS A 53 1.76 0.06 -1.87
C HIS A 53 0.48 -0.59 -2.42
N HIS A 54 0.23 -0.46 -3.74
CA HIS A 54 -0.96 -1.03 -4.40
C HIS A 54 -0.96 -2.57 -4.47
N ILE A 55 0.05 -3.24 -3.93
CA ILE A 55 0.04 -4.68 -3.72
C ILE A 55 -1.07 -5.12 -2.75
N LEU A 56 -1.45 -4.25 -1.79
CA LEU A 56 -2.52 -4.50 -0.84
C LEU A 56 -3.67 -3.51 -1.07
N TRP A 57 -4.90 -3.96 -0.90
CA TRP A 57 -6.07 -3.08 -0.93
C TRP A 57 -6.16 -2.22 0.32
N PRO A 58 -6.77 -1.02 0.24
CA PRO A 58 -7.09 -0.25 1.43
C PRO A 58 -8.20 -0.93 2.23
N VAL A 59 -8.14 -0.79 3.55
CA VAL A 59 -9.30 -0.98 4.41
C VAL A 59 -10.35 0.10 4.06
N PRO A 60 -11.61 -0.29 3.82
CA PRO A 60 -12.67 0.65 3.49
C PRO A 60 -12.86 1.76 4.54
N ALA A 61 -13.03 3.00 4.08
CA ALA A 61 -13.16 4.15 4.95
C ALA A 61 -14.38 4.06 5.89
N ASN A 62 -15.48 3.45 5.45
CA ASN A 62 -16.65 3.23 6.29
C ASN A 62 -16.34 2.31 7.48
N ALA A 63 -15.58 1.23 7.28
CA ALA A 63 -15.18 0.31 8.34
C ALA A 63 -14.31 1.02 9.38
N ILE A 64 -13.39 1.88 8.93
CA ILE A 64 -12.55 2.68 9.82
C ILE A 64 -13.40 3.70 10.60
N ASN A 65 -14.21 4.50 9.90
CA ASN A 65 -14.96 5.61 10.50
C ASN A 65 -16.06 5.15 11.45
N THR A 66 -16.69 3.99 11.18
CA THR A 66 -17.76 3.44 12.03
C THR A 66 -17.21 2.70 13.24
N ASN A 67 -15.90 2.39 13.29
CA ASN A 67 -15.25 1.81 14.45
C ASN A 67 -14.97 2.86 15.54
N ILE A 68 -16.02 3.49 16.08
CA ILE A 68 -15.92 4.63 17.00
C ILE A 68 -15.26 4.30 18.34
N LYS A 69 -15.18 3.01 18.71
CA LYS A 69 -14.61 2.55 19.99
C LYS A 69 -13.18 2.02 19.86
N GLY A 70 -12.60 2.04 18.67
CA GLY A 70 -11.28 1.45 18.42
C GLY A 70 -10.56 2.08 17.25
N VAL A 71 -9.43 1.47 16.87
CA VAL A 71 -8.68 1.85 15.68
C VAL A 71 -8.45 0.59 14.86
N ILE A 72 -8.92 0.61 13.61
CA ILE A 72 -8.55 -0.40 12.62
C ILE A 72 -7.33 0.13 11.89
N ASN A 73 -6.23 -0.64 11.91
CA ASN A 73 -5.03 -0.27 11.18
C ASN A 73 -5.27 -0.34 9.66
N GLN A 74 -4.72 0.62 8.94
CA GLN A 74 -4.77 0.76 7.50
C GLN A 74 -3.43 0.31 6.87
N ASN A 75 -3.49 -0.18 5.63
CA ASN A 75 -2.31 -0.49 4.84
C ASN A 75 -1.50 0.79 4.57
N ILE A 76 -0.18 0.71 4.80
CA ILE A 76 0.75 1.81 4.51
C ILE A 76 0.58 2.29 3.06
N GLY A 77 0.59 3.61 2.86
CA GLY A 77 0.32 4.25 1.57
C GLY A 77 -1.11 4.79 1.42
N TYR A 78 -2.07 4.33 2.23
CA TYR A 78 -3.46 4.78 2.16
C TYR A 78 -3.85 5.75 3.30
N PRO A 79 -4.86 6.62 3.08
CA PRO A 79 -5.43 7.48 4.13
C PRO A 79 -5.88 6.68 5.37
N GLY A 80 -5.50 7.15 6.55
CA GLY A 80 -5.79 6.51 7.83
C GLY A 80 -4.61 5.71 8.41
N ALA A 81 -3.57 5.42 7.61
CA ALA A 81 -2.38 4.70 8.09
C ALA A 81 -1.60 5.48 9.16
N GLU A 82 -1.75 6.80 9.23
CA GLU A 82 -1.14 7.68 10.23
C GLU A 82 -1.71 7.43 11.64
N LYS A 83 -2.89 6.80 11.72
CA LYS A 83 -3.53 6.45 12.98
C LYS A 83 -3.19 5.03 13.44
N ASN A 84 -2.38 4.29 12.69
CA ASN A 84 -2.03 2.92 13.02
C ASN A 84 -1.40 2.83 14.42
N LYS A 85 -1.82 1.80 15.18
CA LYS A 85 -1.28 1.50 16.49
C LYS A 85 -0.54 0.17 16.46
N THR A 86 0.44 0.01 17.34
CA THR A 86 1.11 -1.28 17.56
C THR A 86 0.06 -2.34 17.90
N PRO A 87 0.09 -3.53 17.27
CA PRO A 87 -0.80 -4.62 17.62
C PRO A 87 -0.71 -4.94 19.12
N LEU A 88 -1.86 -5.24 19.73
CA LEU A 88 -1.87 -5.73 21.10
C LEU A 88 -1.18 -7.09 21.15
N LEU A 89 -0.35 -7.30 22.16
CA LEU A 89 0.22 -8.60 22.43
C LEU A 89 -0.90 -9.53 22.89
N VAL A 90 -0.93 -10.74 22.35
CA VAL A 90 -1.79 -11.79 22.90
C VAL A 90 -1.12 -12.25 24.18
N GLU A 91 -1.83 -12.19 25.31
CA GLU A 91 -1.34 -12.75 26.55
C GLU A 91 -1.22 -14.27 26.40
N ASP A 92 -0.04 -14.82 26.71
CA ASP A 92 0.13 -16.26 26.80
C ASP A 92 -0.79 -16.79 27.91
N LYS A 93 -1.57 -17.83 27.59
CA LYS A 93 -2.52 -18.44 28.53
C LYS A 93 -1.82 -19.19 29.66
#